data_AF-A0AAU2EKT5-F1
#
_entry.id   AF-A0AAU2EKT5-F1
#
_cell.length_a   1.000
_cell.length_b   1.000
_cell.length_c   1.000
_cell.angle_alpha   90.00
_cell.angle_beta   90.00
_cell.angle_gamma   90.00
#
_symmetry.space_group_name_H-M   'P 1'
#
loop_
_entity.id
_entity.type
_entity.pdbx_description
1 polymer ?
#
loop_
_entity_poly.entity_id
_entity_poly.type
_entity_poly.pdbx_seq_one_letter_code
_entity_poly.pdbx_strand_id
1 'polypeptide(L)'
;MRVKVVLTRDSVCMGDDCDAPHQQAPTFDAATTLGDFVTQVADYPPRMRGARWVVFLGGNRADGSPIAEISPEWAIPRFMSGVDPLVPLATLAPVDGDLSFFFRYHSGSVPLAAPPEPGPTTPESLSSRLALRLAEASSRVFARHGTVGR
;
A
#
# COMPACT_ATOMS: atom_id res chain seq x y z
N MET A 1 13.08 -27.06 0.01
CA MET A 1 12.69 -27.15 -1.42
C MET A 1 12.91 -25.77 -2.03
N ARG A 2 13.23 -25.66 -3.33
CA ARG A 2 13.48 -24.36 -3.97
C ARG A 2 12.49 -24.11 -5.10
N VAL A 3 12.16 -22.84 -5.33
CA VAL A 3 11.29 -22.39 -6.42
C VAL A 3 12.09 -21.48 -7.35
N LYS A 4 12.06 -21.81 -8.64
CA LYS A 4 12.63 -20.94 -9.68
C LYS A 4 11.61 -19.87 -10.03
N VAL A 5 12.07 -18.63 -10.02
CA VAL A 5 11.24 -17.46 -10.26
C VAL A 5 11.77 -16.74 -11.50
N VAL A 6 10.88 -16.39 -12.43
CA VAL A 6 11.22 -15.58 -13.61
C VAL A 6 10.65 -14.18 -13.41
N LEU A 7 11.52 -13.17 -13.43
CA LEU A 7 11.16 -11.77 -13.31
C LEU A 7 11.33 -11.11 -14.68
N THR A 8 10.31 -10.39 -15.13
CA THR A 8 10.34 -9.54 -16.33
C THR A 8 9.79 -8.16 -15.99
N ARG A 9 10.16 -7.12 -16.73
CA ARG A 9 9.66 -5.76 -16.48
C ARG A 9 9.42 -4.98 -17.77
N ASP A 10 8.56 -3.98 -17.70
CA ASP A 10 8.45 -2.95 -18.74
C ASP A 10 9.79 -2.23 -18.96
N SER A 11 10.08 -1.88 -20.22
CA SER A 11 11.11 -0.90 -20.54
C SER A 11 10.65 0.50 -20.14
N VAL A 12 11.52 1.24 -19.47
CA VAL A 12 11.36 2.68 -19.27
C VAL A 12 12.41 3.37 -20.14
N CYS A 13 12.05 3.74 -21.38
CA CYS A 13 12.94 4.37 -22.37
C CYS A 13 13.45 5.77 -21.94
N MET A 14 14.24 5.81 -20.88
CA MET A 14 14.96 6.97 -20.34
C MET A 14 16.40 6.49 -20.07
N GLY A 15 17.28 6.58 -21.06
CA GLY A 15 18.66 6.09 -20.97
C GLY A 15 18.89 4.71 -21.60
N ASP A 16 19.98 4.04 -21.20
CA ASP A 16 20.46 2.76 -21.78
C ASP A 16 19.52 1.54 -21.59
N ASP A 17 18.37 1.70 -20.93
CA ASP A 17 17.34 0.68 -20.70
C ASP A 17 16.50 0.35 -21.97
N CYS A 18 17.08 0.62 -23.15
CA CYS A 18 16.51 0.30 -24.47
C CYS A 18 16.52 -1.20 -24.78
N ASP A 19 17.37 -1.98 -24.10
CA ASP A 19 17.49 -3.44 -24.28
C ASP A 19 16.50 -4.23 -23.40
N ALA A 20 15.56 -3.55 -22.75
CA ALA A 20 14.48 -4.20 -22.02
C ALA A 20 13.50 -4.93 -22.97
N PRO A 21 12.86 -6.03 -22.53
CA PRO A 21 12.73 -6.47 -21.14
C PRO A 21 13.99 -7.14 -20.60
N HIS A 22 14.52 -6.60 -19.51
CA HIS A 22 15.50 -7.31 -18.70
C HIS A 22 14.76 -8.48 -18.03
N GLN A 23 15.33 -9.69 -18.16
CA GLN A 23 14.82 -10.90 -17.54
C GLN A 23 15.83 -11.36 -16.48
N GLN A 24 15.34 -11.73 -15.30
CA GLN A 24 16.12 -12.42 -14.29
C GLN A 24 15.44 -13.73 -13.89
N ALA A 25 16.22 -14.75 -13.56
CA ALA A 25 15.70 -16.05 -13.16
C ALA A 25 16.26 -16.51 -11.79
N PRO A 26 16.06 -15.74 -10.70
CA PRO A 26 16.51 -16.11 -9.36
C PRO A 26 15.81 -17.37 -8.83
N THR A 27 16.40 -17.94 -7.78
CA THR A 27 15.83 -19.10 -7.07
C THR A 27 15.64 -18.74 -5.61
N PHE A 28 14.47 -19.05 -5.05
CA PHE A 28 14.12 -18.77 -3.66
C PHE A 28 13.85 -20.06 -2.88
N ASP A 29 13.83 -19.96 -1.56
CA ASP A 29 13.32 -21.03 -0.72
C ASP A 29 11.80 -21.18 -0.93
N ALA A 30 11.31 -22.42 -0.98
CA ALA A 30 9.91 -22.73 -1.15
C ALA A 30 9.00 -22.17 -0.05
N ALA A 31 9.54 -22.03 1.17
CA ALA A 31 8.84 -21.48 2.32
C ALA A 31 8.87 -19.96 2.40
N THR A 32 9.63 -19.28 1.52
CA THR A 32 9.57 -17.81 1.42
C THR A 32 8.13 -17.40 1.16
N THR A 33 7.65 -16.43 1.94
CA THR A 33 6.30 -15.89 1.77
C THR A 33 6.25 -14.94 0.57
N LEU A 34 5.07 -14.76 -0.01
CA LEU A 34 4.87 -13.78 -1.09
C LEU A 34 5.28 -12.36 -0.64
N GLY A 35 4.98 -12.00 0.60
CA GLY A 35 5.37 -10.76 1.26
C GLY A 35 6.87 -10.51 1.25
N ASP A 36 7.61 -11.48 1.79
CA ASP A 36 9.07 -11.42 1.88
C ASP A 36 9.70 -11.43 0.49
N PHE A 37 9.15 -12.22 -0.43
CA PHE A 37 9.59 -12.28 -1.82
C PHE A 37 9.45 -10.91 -2.50
N VAL A 38 8.25 -10.31 -2.51
CA VAL A 38 8.01 -9.00 -3.15
C VAL A 38 8.90 -7.93 -2.55
N THR A 39 9.15 -7.99 -1.24
CA THR A 39 10.08 -7.08 -0.56
C THR A 39 11.51 -7.25 -1.05
N GLN A 40 12.00 -8.49 -1.20
CA GLN A 40 13.35 -8.78 -1.69
C GLN A 40 13.56 -8.35 -3.16
N VAL A 41 12.54 -8.48 -4.00
CA VAL A 41 12.62 -8.10 -5.42
C VAL A 41 12.18 -6.66 -5.69
N ALA A 42 11.91 -5.86 -4.66
CA ALA A 42 11.47 -4.47 -4.84
C ALA A 42 12.51 -3.58 -5.54
N ASP A 43 13.79 -3.96 -5.44
CA ASP A 43 14.91 -3.28 -6.10
C ASP A 43 15.21 -3.80 -7.52
N TYR A 44 14.46 -4.80 -8.00
CA TYR A 44 14.60 -5.33 -9.36
C TYR A 44 14.29 -4.29 -10.45
N PRO A 45 13.16 -3.57 -10.43
CA PRO A 45 12.93 -2.49 -11.37
C PRO A 45 13.78 -1.25 -11.02
N PRO A 46 14.02 -0.35 -11.99
CA PRO A 46 14.81 0.85 -11.75
C PRO A 46 14.19 1.73 -10.66
N ARG A 47 15.03 2.15 -9.71
CA ARG A 47 14.64 3.05 -8.63
C ARG A 47 14.68 4.49 -9.10
N MET A 48 13.56 5.00 -9.57
CA MET A 48 13.40 6.40 -9.97
C MET A 48 12.42 7.11 -9.06
N ARG A 49 12.66 8.39 -8.77
CA ARG A 49 11.75 9.22 -7.98
C ARG A 49 10.38 9.28 -8.64
N GLY A 50 9.32 9.13 -7.85
CA GLY A 50 7.94 9.07 -8.34
C GLY A 50 7.62 7.84 -9.20
N ALA A 51 8.51 6.85 -9.31
CA ALA A 51 8.19 5.61 -10.00
C ALA A 51 7.28 4.73 -9.14
N ARG A 52 6.32 4.11 -9.82
CA ARG A 52 5.44 3.10 -9.26
C ARG A 52 5.43 1.91 -10.20
N TRP A 53 5.58 0.72 -9.64
CA TRP A 53 5.54 -0.54 -10.38
C TRP A 53 4.42 -1.41 -9.85
N VAL A 54 3.58 -1.90 -10.76
CA VAL A 54 2.56 -2.90 -10.42
C VAL A 54 3.16 -4.27 -10.70
N VAL A 55 3.16 -5.13 -9.69
CA VAL A 55 3.66 -6.50 -9.77
C VAL A 55 2.50 -7.42 -10.13
N PHE A 56 2.67 -8.16 -11.23
CA PHE A 56 1.72 -9.16 -11.69
C PHE A 56 2.29 -10.55 -11.43
N LEU A 57 1.45 -11.46 -10.93
CA LEU A 57 1.72 -12.89 -10.96
C LEU A 57 1.33 -13.43 -12.34
N GLY A 58 2.32 -13.87 -13.11
CA GLY A 58 2.21 -14.24 -14.53
C GLY A 58 3.36 -13.66 -15.34
N GLY A 59 3.61 -14.22 -16.53
CA GLY A 59 4.73 -13.81 -17.40
C GLY A 59 4.53 -12.49 -18.14
N ASN A 60 3.30 -11.98 -18.19
CA ASN A 60 2.94 -10.73 -18.86
C ASN A 60 1.65 -10.13 -18.25
N ARG A 61 1.26 -8.92 -18.68
CA ARG A 61 0.04 -8.24 -18.24
C ARG A 61 -1.26 -8.91 -18.71
N ALA A 62 -1.29 -9.49 -19.90
CA ALA A 62 -2.51 -10.03 -20.51
C ALA A 62 -3.02 -11.26 -19.74
N ASP A 63 -2.08 -12.07 -19.24
CA ASP A 63 -2.38 -13.35 -18.60
C ASP A 63 -2.14 -13.32 -17.07
N GLY A 64 -1.51 -12.27 -16.56
CA GLY A 64 -1.15 -12.13 -15.15
C GLY A 64 -2.18 -11.39 -14.30
N SER A 65 -2.24 -11.73 -13.01
CA SER A 65 -3.06 -11.04 -12.01
C SER A 65 -2.23 -10.02 -11.22
N PRO A 66 -2.69 -8.76 -11.03
CA PRO A 66 -1.97 -7.80 -10.20
C PRO A 66 -2.01 -8.25 -8.73
N ILE A 67 -0.85 -8.32 -8.08
CA ILE A 67 -0.73 -8.81 -6.70
C ILE A 67 -0.25 -7.75 -5.72
N ALA A 68 0.56 -6.79 -6.18
CA ALA A 68 1.13 -5.76 -5.34
C ALA A 68 1.55 -4.53 -6.16
N GLU A 69 1.85 -3.46 -5.45
CA GLU A 69 2.54 -2.28 -5.95
C GLU A 69 3.79 -2.03 -5.12
N ILE A 70 4.84 -1.58 -5.80
CA ILE A 70 6.08 -1.13 -5.18
C ILE A 70 6.46 0.27 -5.68
N SER A 71 7.12 1.02 -4.82
CA SER A 71 7.70 2.31 -5.16
C SER A 71 8.97 2.51 -4.33
N PRO A 72 10.03 3.11 -4.90
CA PRO A 72 11.22 3.48 -4.14
C PRO A 72 10.95 4.44 -2.97
N GLU A 73 9.79 5.11 -2.99
CA GLU A 73 9.37 6.09 -1.98
C GLU A 73 8.56 5.46 -0.83
N TRP A 74 8.31 4.15 -0.86
CA TRP A 74 7.58 3.43 0.19
C TRP A 74 8.52 2.54 1.00
N ALA A 75 8.27 2.46 2.31
CA ALA A 75 9.04 1.59 3.20
C ALA A 75 8.75 0.10 2.96
N ILE A 76 7.54 -0.24 2.52
CA ILE A 76 7.08 -1.61 2.25
C ILE A 76 6.20 -1.67 1.00
N PRO A 77 6.13 -2.83 0.30
CA PRO A 77 5.17 -3.07 -0.76
C PRO A 77 3.71 -2.92 -0.29
N ARG A 78 2.81 -2.59 -1.23
CA ARG A 78 1.36 -2.51 -0.99
C ARG A 78 0.67 -3.63 -1.73
N PHE A 79 0.05 -4.57 -1.02
CA PHE A 79 -0.65 -5.71 -1.62
C PHE A 79 -2.06 -5.35 -2.07
N MET A 80 -2.54 -6.00 -3.14
CA MET A 80 -3.91 -5.86 -3.62
C MET A 80 -4.90 -6.50 -2.64
N SER A 81 -6.15 -6.02 -2.63
CA SER A 81 -7.20 -6.62 -1.81
C SER A 81 -7.43 -8.08 -2.21
N GLY A 82 -7.54 -8.97 -1.23
CA GLY A 82 -7.71 -10.41 -1.46
C GLY A 82 -6.43 -11.19 -1.73
N VAL A 83 -5.27 -10.52 -1.76
CA VAL A 83 -3.96 -11.17 -1.85
C VAL A 83 -3.41 -11.38 -0.44
N ASP A 84 -3.14 -12.63 -0.08
CA ASP A 84 -2.51 -12.98 1.20
C ASP A 84 -0.97 -12.91 1.06
N PRO A 85 -0.27 -11.98 1.74
CA PRO A 85 1.19 -11.90 1.67
C PRO A 85 1.89 -13.05 2.41
N LEU A 86 1.20 -13.80 3.28
CA LEU A 86 1.81 -14.91 4.04
C LEU A 86 1.82 -16.23 3.24
N VAL A 87 1.22 -16.24 2.05
CA VAL A 87 1.19 -17.42 1.19
C VAL A 87 2.61 -17.84 0.78
N PRO A 88 3.03 -19.10 1.00
CA PRO A 88 4.35 -19.56 0.58
C PRO A 88 4.47 -19.65 -0.94
N LEU A 89 5.64 -19.30 -1.51
CA LEU A 89 5.87 -19.34 -2.95
C LEU A 89 5.59 -20.71 -3.58
N ALA A 90 5.86 -21.80 -2.87
CA ALA A 90 5.61 -23.15 -3.36
C ALA A 90 4.13 -23.47 -3.62
N THR A 91 3.21 -22.73 -3.00
CA THR A 91 1.77 -22.90 -3.26
C THR A 91 1.29 -22.16 -4.51
N LEU A 92 2.08 -21.19 -4.96
CA LEU A 92 1.83 -20.41 -6.19
C LEU A 92 2.53 -21.03 -7.40
N ALA A 93 3.61 -21.79 -7.16
CA ALA A 93 4.38 -22.44 -8.20
C ALA A 93 3.52 -23.46 -8.97
N PRO A 94 3.49 -23.40 -10.32
CA PRO A 94 2.88 -24.46 -11.12
C PRO A 94 3.60 -25.79 -10.86
N VAL A 95 2.86 -26.90 -10.95
CA VAL A 95 3.39 -28.25 -10.68
C VAL A 95 4.64 -28.58 -11.51
N ASP A 96 4.76 -28.05 -12.73
CA ASP A 96 5.86 -28.30 -13.67
C ASP A 96 6.49 -27.03 -14.26
N GLY A 97 6.29 -25.86 -13.62
CA GLY A 97 6.60 -24.56 -14.24
C GLY A 97 7.39 -23.60 -13.36
N ASP A 98 8.03 -22.63 -14.02
CA ASP A 98 8.63 -21.49 -13.36
C ASP A 98 7.53 -20.54 -12.85
N LEU A 99 7.71 -20.00 -11.64
CA LEU A 99 6.83 -18.96 -11.11
C LEU A 99 7.20 -17.62 -11.74
N SER A 100 6.34 -17.07 -12.59
CA SER A 100 6.65 -15.83 -13.33
C SER A 100 6.03 -14.61 -12.68
N PHE A 101 6.76 -13.50 -12.66
CA PHE A 101 6.27 -12.19 -12.26
C PHE A 101 6.66 -11.12 -13.27
N PHE A 102 5.72 -10.23 -13.54
CA PHE A 102 5.89 -9.12 -14.47
C PHE A 102 5.71 -7.77 -13.75
N PHE A 103 6.69 -6.88 -13.91
CA PHE A 103 6.70 -5.55 -13.30
C PHE A 103 6.31 -4.50 -14.34
N ARG A 104 5.10 -3.96 -14.19
CA ARG A 104 4.59 -2.94 -15.09
C ARG A 104 4.90 -1.55 -14.56
N TYR A 105 5.48 -0.68 -15.39
CA TYR A 105 5.67 0.71 -15.02
C TYR A 105 4.34 1.46 -15.03
N HIS A 106 4.13 2.30 -14.02
CA HIS A 106 3.01 3.23 -13.98
C HIS A 106 3.55 4.65 -13.71
N SER A 107 3.31 5.56 -14.66
CA SER A 107 3.61 6.98 -14.47
C SER A 107 2.65 7.57 -13.45
N GLY A 108 3.19 8.31 -12.48
CA GLY A 108 2.42 9.06 -11.49
C GLY A 108 3.10 9.04 -10.12
N SER A 109 3.41 10.22 -9.60
CA SER A 109 3.85 10.39 -8.22
C SER A 109 2.69 10.02 -7.29
N VAL A 110 2.85 8.97 -6.49
CA VAL A 110 2.01 8.82 -5.30
C VAL A 110 2.52 9.87 -4.31
N PRO A 111 1.67 10.76 -3.77
CA PRO A 111 2.11 11.64 -2.71
C PRO A 111 2.72 10.75 -1.63
N LEU A 112 3.96 11.04 -1.23
CA LEU A 112 4.45 10.61 0.07
C LEU A 112 3.29 10.87 1.03
N ALA A 113 2.74 9.83 1.64
CA ALA A 113 1.77 10.05 2.70
C ALA A 113 2.48 11.04 3.63
N ALA A 114 1.94 12.25 3.75
CA ALA A 114 2.48 13.20 4.68
C ALA A 114 2.65 12.45 6.01
N PRO A 115 3.72 12.69 6.78
CA PRO A 115 3.67 12.34 8.19
C PRO A 115 2.28 12.76 8.68
N PRO A 116 1.53 11.92 9.43
CA PRO A 116 0.25 12.35 9.96
C PRO A 116 0.52 13.73 10.55
N GLU A 117 -0.11 14.77 10.00
CA GLU A 117 0.11 16.10 10.54
C GLU A 117 -0.11 15.95 12.04
N PRO A 118 0.77 16.50 12.89
CA PRO A 118 0.42 16.58 14.30
C PRO A 118 -0.92 17.30 14.30
N GLY A 119 -2.00 16.54 14.52
CA GLY A 119 -3.34 17.07 14.56
C GLY A 119 -3.31 18.24 15.53
N PRO A 120 -4.10 19.30 15.29
CA PRO A 120 -4.00 20.51 16.10
C PRO A 120 -3.97 20.11 17.57
N THR A 121 -2.82 20.34 18.21
CA THR A 121 -2.65 20.20 19.64
C THR A 121 -3.44 21.32 20.29
N THR A 122 -4.75 21.15 20.33
CA THR A 122 -5.63 21.83 21.26
C THR A 122 -6.04 20.78 22.28
N PRO A 123 -5.65 20.93 23.56
CA PRO A 123 -6.29 20.20 24.62
C PRO A 123 -7.68 20.81 24.81
N GLU A 124 -8.63 20.44 23.94
CA GLU A 124 -10.05 20.53 24.27
C GLU A 124 -10.31 19.43 25.31
N SER A 125 -9.96 19.76 26.55
CA SER A 125 -10.23 18.97 27.73
C SER A 125 -11.73 18.60 27.75
N LEU A 126 -12.03 17.36 28.14
CA LEU A 126 -13.38 16.92 28.48
C LEU A 126 -14.09 17.88 29.46
N SER A 127 -13.35 18.72 30.19
CA SER A 127 -13.86 19.85 30.98
C SER A 127 -14.66 20.88 30.16
N SER A 128 -14.26 21.20 28.92
CA SER A 128 -14.96 22.18 28.06
C SER A 128 -16.32 21.64 27.59
N ARG A 129 -16.40 20.34 27.27
CA ARG A 129 -17.66 19.68 26.86
C ARG A 129 -18.64 19.49 28.01
N LEU A 130 -18.15 19.34 29.25
CA LEU A 130 -19.01 19.26 30.44
C LEU A 130 -19.54 20.65 30.84
N ALA A 131 -18.74 21.71 30.72
CA ALA A 131 -19.14 23.08 31.05
C ALA A 131 -20.28 23.60 30.15
N LEU A 132 -20.25 23.26 28.85
CA LEU A 132 -21.32 23.64 27.92
C LEU A 132 -22.65 22.91 28.21
N ARG A 133 -22.59 21.64 28.65
CA ARG A 133 -23.78 20.85 29.00
C ARG A 133 -24.39 21.21 30.37
N LEU A 134 -23.59 21.69 31.32
CA LEU A 134 -24.08 22.15 32.62
C LEU A 134 -24.67 23.56 32.59
N ALA A 135 -24.19 24.46 31.71
CA ALA A 135 -24.78 25.78 31.52
C ALA A 135 -26.19 25.72 30.86
N GLU A 136 -26.44 24.77 29.96
CA GLU A 136 -27.77 24.57 29.36
C GLU A 136 -28.80 23.97 30.33
N ALA A 137 -28.36 23.25 31.38
CA ALA A 137 -29.25 22.66 32.37
C ALA A 137 -29.72 23.67 33.44
N SER A 138 -28.94 24.73 33.73
CA SER A 138 -29.32 25.75 34.72
C SER A 138 -30.24 26.85 34.19
N SER A 139 -30.36 27.02 32.86
CA SER A 139 -31.24 28.05 32.30
C SER A 139 -32.70 27.62 32.07
N ARG A 140 -33.05 26.35 32.34
CA ARG A 140 -34.45 25.86 32.26
C ARG A 140 -35.19 25.78 33.59
N VAL A 141 -34.54 26.07 34.72
CA VAL A 141 -35.18 26.03 36.04
C VAL A 141 -35.64 27.42 36.53
N PHE A 142 -35.23 28.52 35.90
CA PHE A 142 -35.53 29.89 36.37
C PHE A 142 -36.54 30.71 35.53
N ALA A 143 -37.37 30.07 34.71
CA ALA A 143 -38.39 30.76 33.89
C ALA A 143 -39.81 30.18 34.06
N ARG A 144 -40.20 29.82 35.29
CA ARG A 144 -41.61 29.61 35.67
C ARG A 144 -41.93 30.27 37.02
N HIS A 145 -41.72 31.57 37.11
CA HIS A 145 -42.44 32.44 38.06
C HIS A 145 -42.40 33.87 37.51
N GLY A 146 -43.56 34.39 37.11
CA GLY A 146 -43.67 35.75 36.55
C GLY A 146 -44.92 35.94 35.70
N THR A 147 -46.04 36.14 36.37
CA THR A 147 -47.39 36.35 35.84
C THR A 147 -47.61 37.82 35.40
N VAL A 148 -48.64 38.01 34.55
CA VAL A 148 -49.51 39.21 34.36
C VAL A 148 -49.13 40.23 33.27
N GLY A 149 -50.08 40.48 32.36
CA GLY A 149 -50.33 41.84 31.87
C GLY A 149 -50.99 41.99 30.50
N ARG A 150 -52.29 41.73 30.37
CA ARG A 150 -53.31 42.72 29.95
C ARG A 150 -54.72 42.13 29.98
#